data_AF-A0A6A5RFY2-F1
#
_entry.id   AF-A0A6A5RFY2-F1
#
_cell.length_a   1.000
_cell.length_b   1.000
_cell.length_c   1.000
_cell.angle_alpha   90.00
_cell.angle_beta   90.00
_cell.angle_gamma   90.00
#
_symmetry.space_group_name_H-M   'P 1'
#
loop_
_entity.id
_entity.type
_entity.pdbx_description
1 polymer ?
#
loop_
_entity_poly.entity_id
_entity_poly.type
_entity_poly.pdbx_seq_one_letter_code
_entity_poly.pdbx_strand_id
1 'polypeptide(L)'
;MRCMRLNANQAPQPHHSTRAQRPSPIPSHPVPHPPARSVAAAMSSLSAAYASPSGTLVFSAQLPAVSSSPPTSDRVAHLGDRVAHLGDLQAGLKTLQTDINAFLTQKMADDSAGDSREEDNYGEEVVDED
;
A
#
# COMPACT_ATOMS: atom_id res chain seq x y z
N MET A 1 -48.71 -7.91 -66.87
CA MET A 1 -49.43 -8.18 -65.60
C MET A 1 -49.86 -6.84 -64.98
N ARG A 2 -51.18 -6.65 -64.81
CA ARG A 2 -51.95 -5.73 -63.91
C ARG A 2 -51.51 -4.25 -63.88
N CYS A 3 -52.16 -3.33 -64.60
CA CYS A 3 -53.46 -2.65 -64.33
C CYS A 3 -53.52 -1.77 -63.05
N MET A 4 -53.47 -0.45 -63.30
CA MET A 4 -54.17 0.70 -62.68
C MET A 4 -55.02 0.54 -61.41
N ARG A 5 -54.97 1.54 -60.51
CA ARG A 5 -56.04 2.56 -60.32
C ARG A 5 -55.72 3.58 -59.19
N LEU A 6 -56.22 4.80 -59.41
CA LEU A 6 -56.31 5.96 -58.50
C LEU A 6 -56.94 5.59 -57.15
N ASN A 7 -56.66 6.35 -56.08
CA ASN A 7 -57.75 6.92 -55.29
C ASN A 7 -57.34 8.13 -54.42
N ALA A 8 -58.13 9.19 -54.53
CA ALA A 8 -58.23 10.29 -53.58
C ALA A 8 -59.46 10.05 -52.68
N ASN A 9 -59.32 10.25 -51.36
CA ASN A 9 -60.32 10.31 -50.27
C ASN A 9 -59.68 9.63 -49.04
N GLN A 10 -59.76 10.09 -47.80
CA GLN A 10 -60.89 10.72 -47.12
C GLN A 10 -60.39 11.28 -45.76
N ALA A 11 -60.88 12.45 -45.35
CA ALA A 11 -60.96 12.86 -43.94
C ALA A 11 -62.16 12.14 -43.27
N PRO A 12 -62.64 12.40 -42.03
CA PRO A 12 -62.07 12.97 -40.80
C PRO A 12 -62.51 12.19 -39.50
N GLN A 13 -62.22 12.74 -38.31
CA GLN A 13 -62.93 12.57 -37.02
C GLN A 13 -62.60 11.32 -36.13
N PRO A 14 -62.98 11.31 -34.83
CA PRO A 14 -62.15 11.71 -33.68
C PRO A 14 -62.27 10.71 -32.49
N HIS A 15 -61.80 11.14 -31.31
CA HIS A 15 -61.97 10.50 -29.99
C HIS A 15 -61.05 9.27 -29.81
N HIS A 16 -60.35 9.01 -28.70
CA HIS A 16 -60.60 9.26 -27.28
C HIS A 16 -59.28 9.17 -26.51
N SER A 17 -59.12 10.03 -25.51
CA SER A 17 -58.28 9.92 -24.30
C SER A 17 -57.35 8.71 -24.15
N THR A 18 -56.04 8.97 -24.05
CA THR A 18 -55.20 8.33 -23.02
C THR A 18 -54.19 9.36 -22.49
N ARG A 19 -54.65 10.03 -21.43
CA ARG A 19 -53.92 10.45 -20.22
C ARG A 19 -52.39 10.54 -20.30
N ALA A 20 -51.92 11.75 -20.08
CA ALA A 20 -50.53 12.12 -19.80
C ALA A 20 -49.81 11.18 -18.81
N GLN A 21 -48.56 10.86 -19.11
CA GLN A 21 -47.53 10.63 -18.10
C GLN A 21 -46.28 11.41 -18.50
N ARG A 22 -46.13 12.60 -17.90
CA ARG A 22 -44.85 13.30 -17.80
C ARG A 22 -43.89 12.41 -17.00
N PRO A 23 -42.62 12.22 -17.42
CA PRO A 23 -41.62 11.64 -16.53
C PRO A 23 -41.39 12.57 -15.34
N SER A 24 -41.44 12.02 -14.13
CA SER A 24 -41.18 12.72 -12.88
C SER A 24 -39.77 13.34 -12.86
N PRO A 25 -39.57 14.53 -12.27
CA PRO A 25 -38.24 15.06 -12.04
C PRO A 25 -37.52 14.22 -10.97
N ILE A 26 -36.28 13.84 -11.24
CA ILE A 26 -35.40 13.15 -10.30
C ILE A 26 -35.12 14.12 -9.13
N PRO A 27 -35.31 13.72 -7.86
CA PRO A 27 -34.92 14.55 -6.72
C PRO A 27 -33.39 14.69 -6.70
N SER A 28 -32.90 15.93 -6.86
CA SER A 28 -31.48 16.28 -6.70
C SER A 28 -31.12 16.21 -5.21
N HIS A 29 -30.69 15.04 -4.75
CA HIS A 29 -30.03 14.93 -3.45
C HIS A 29 -28.66 15.62 -3.54
N PRO A 30 -28.27 16.47 -2.56
CA PRO A 30 -26.91 16.98 -2.50
C PRO A 30 -25.97 15.79 -2.28
N VAL A 31 -25.06 15.57 -3.22
CA VAL A 31 -23.98 14.59 -3.07
C VAL A 31 -23.13 15.07 -1.87
N PRO A 32 -22.98 14.29 -0.79
CA PRO A 32 -22.06 14.65 0.27
C PRO A 32 -20.65 14.62 -0.31
N HIS A 33 -20.04 15.79 -0.44
CA HIS A 33 -18.62 15.87 -0.74
C HIS A 33 -17.88 15.20 0.44
N PRO A 34 -16.92 14.28 0.20
CA PRO A 34 -16.03 13.87 1.26
C PRO A 34 -15.27 15.11 1.76
N PRO A 35 -15.01 15.27 3.07
CA PRO A 35 -14.15 16.34 3.54
C PRO A 35 -12.81 16.24 2.81
N ALA A 36 -12.32 17.37 2.28
CA ALA A 36 -10.97 17.46 1.76
C ALA A 36 -10.04 16.93 2.85
N ARG A 37 -9.51 15.73 2.62
CA ARG A 37 -8.62 15.06 3.56
C ARG A 37 -7.31 15.83 3.52
N SER A 38 -7.18 16.83 4.40
CA SER A 38 -5.93 17.53 4.62
C SER A 38 -4.95 16.53 5.23
N VAL A 39 -4.20 15.84 4.37
CA VAL A 39 -3.19 14.88 4.80
C VAL A 39 -1.95 15.68 5.16
N ALA A 40 -1.80 16.00 6.45
CA ALA A 40 -0.59 16.60 6.98
C ALA A 40 0.63 15.72 6.64
N ALA A 41 1.80 16.34 6.42
CA ALA A 41 3.05 15.64 6.13
C ALA A 41 3.32 14.57 7.22
N ALA A 42 3.29 13.30 6.83
CA ALA A 42 3.48 12.19 7.74
C ALA A 42 4.95 11.77 7.73
N MET A 43 5.63 11.92 8.86
CA MET A 43 6.91 11.26 9.10
C MET A 43 6.67 9.75 9.06
N SER A 44 7.37 9.05 8.17
CA SER A 44 7.28 7.60 8.02
C SER A 44 8.54 6.94 8.57
N SER A 45 8.47 5.68 8.98
CA SER A 45 9.64 4.93 9.45
C SER A 45 9.76 3.63 8.68
N LEU A 46 10.99 3.26 8.33
CA LEU A 46 11.34 1.92 7.88
C LEU A 46 11.68 1.08 9.12
N SER A 47 11.14 -0.12 9.24
CA SER A 47 11.43 -0.99 10.38
C SER A 47 11.46 -2.46 10.00
N ALA A 48 12.31 -3.23 10.67
CA ALA A 48 12.36 -4.68 10.61
C ALA A 48 12.35 -5.26 12.04
N ALA A 49 11.61 -6.35 12.24
CA ALA A 49 11.57 -7.06 13.51
C ALA A 49 12.17 -8.46 13.32
N TYR A 50 13.18 -8.77 14.12
CA TYR A 50 13.75 -10.09 14.25
C TYR A 50 13.16 -10.76 15.49
N ALA A 51 12.63 -11.97 15.33
CA ALA A 51 12.11 -12.77 16.43
C ALA A 51 12.80 -14.15 16.45
N SER A 52 13.24 -14.56 17.62
CA SER A 52 13.84 -15.88 17.88
C SER A 52 13.35 -16.42 19.22
N PRO A 53 13.50 -17.72 19.50
CA PRO A 53 13.15 -18.28 20.81
C PRO A 53 13.86 -17.57 21.97
N SER A 54 15.07 -17.07 21.73
CA SER A 54 15.87 -16.35 22.73
C SER A 54 15.51 -14.87 22.88
N GLY A 55 14.63 -14.31 22.03
CA GLY A 55 14.22 -12.91 22.14
C GLY A 55 13.84 -12.24 20.81
N THR A 56 13.39 -10.98 20.92
CA THR A 56 12.97 -10.13 19.79
C THR A 56 13.83 -8.87 19.74
N LEU A 57 14.22 -8.43 18.53
CA LEU A 57 14.97 -7.21 18.27
C LEU A 57 14.29 -6.43 17.15
N VAL A 58 14.18 -5.10 17.29
CA VAL A 58 13.59 -4.23 16.26
C VAL A 58 14.64 -3.25 15.76
N PHE A 59 14.80 -3.20 14.44
CA PHE A 59 15.63 -2.24 13.74
C PHE A 59 14.70 -1.19 13.12
N SER A 60 15.04 0.09 13.24
CA SER A 60 14.22 1.16 12.64
C SER A 60 15.06 2.35 12.17
N ALA A 61 14.65 2.94 11.04
CA ALA A 61 15.20 4.15 10.48
C ALA A 61 14.05 5.14 10.20
N GLN A 62 14.22 6.40 10.61
CA GLN A 62 13.26 7.45 10.30
C GLN A 62 13.44 7.94 8.87
N LEU A 63 12.31 8.19 8.19
CA LEU A 63 12.28 8.74 6.84
C LEU A 63 11.77 10.18 6.91
N PRO A 64 12.39 11.11 6.16
CA PRO A 64 11.89 12.48 6.06
C PRO A 64 10.44 12.52 5.55
N ALA A 65 9.63 13.40 6.13
CA ALA A 65 8.24 13.55 5.73
C ALA A 65 8.13 14.11 4.30
N VAL A 66 7.16 13.60 3.55
CA VAL A 66 6.84 14.08 2.20
C VAL A 66 5.49 14.80 2.23
N SER A 67 5.44 16.00 1.66
CA SER A 67 4.20 16.74 1.51
C SER A 67 3.25 16.00 0.57
N SER A 68 2.03 15.73 1.04
CA SER A 68 0.98 15.09 0.26
C SER A 68 0.27 16.13 -0.59
N SER A 69 0.60 16.21 -1.87
CA SER A 69 -0.03 17.07 -2.89
C SER A 69 0.46 18.53 -2.95
N PRO A 70 1.24 18.92 -3.99
CA PRO A 70 1.52 20.31 -4.28
C PRO A 70 0.36 20.94 -5.08
N PRO A 71 0.12 22.26 -4.96
CA PRO A 71 -0.60 23.00 -5.99
C PRO A 71 0.14 22.87 -7.33
N THR A 72 -0.59 22.92 -8.46
CA THR A 72 -0.08 22.62 -9.81
C THR A 72 1.18 23.42 -10.21
N SER A 73 1.41 24.58 -9.58
CA SER A 73 2.59 25.44 -9.78
C SER A 73 3.90 24.86 -9.25
N ASP A 74 3.89 23.94 -8.27
CA ASP A 74 5.11 23.45 -7.60
C ASP A 74 5.49 22.01 -7.98
N ARG A 75 5.10 21.57 -9.17
CA ARG A 75 5.30 20.17 -9.61
C ARG A 75 6.77 19.75 -9.64
N VAL A 76 7.67 20.65 -10.04
CA VAL A 76 9.11 20.38 -10.11
C VAL A 76 9.73 20.25 -8.72
N ALA A 77 9.38 21.16 -7.80
CA ALA A 77 9.84 21.07 -6.41
C ALA A 77 9.36 19.77 -5.75
N HIS A 78 8.08 19.42 -5.95
CA HIS A 78 7.51 18.19 -5.43
C HIS A 78 8.14 16.92 -6.02
N LEU A 79 8.52 16.93 -7.30
CA LEU A 79 9.30 15.85 -7.90
C LEU A 79 10.67 15.72 -7.23
N GLY A 80 11.33 16.84 -6.94
CA GLY A 80 12.57 16.89 -6.17
C GLY A 80 12.42 16.26 -4.78
N ASP A 81 11.42 16.68 -4.02
CA ASP A 81 11.12 16.15 -2.68
C ASP A 81 10.87 14.64 -2.71
N ARG A 82 10.14 14.16 -3.73
CA ARG A 82 9.87 12.73 -3.90
C ARG A 82 11.13 11.94 -4.24
N VAL A 83 11.99 12.46 -5.10
CA VAL A 83 13.27 11.81 -5.44
C VAL A 83 14.19 11.77 -4.22
N ALA A 84 14.28 12.86 -3.46
CA ALA A 84 15.04 12.91 -2.21
C ALA A 84 14.53 11.86 -1.22
N HIS A 85 13.22 11.81 -0.97
CA HIS A 85 12.62 10.81 -0.08
C HIS A 85 12.90 9.36 -0.50
N LEU A 86 12.85 9.06 -1.81
CA LEU A 86 13.21 7.73 -2.31
C LEU A 86 14.71 7.44 -2.14
N GLY A 87 15.57 8.45 -2.29
CA GLY A 87 16.99 8.35 -1.98
C GLY A 87 17.23 8.00 -0.51
N ASP A 88 16.56 8.71 0.40
CA ASP A 88 16.64 8.47 1.84
C ASP A 88 16.10 7.08 2.22
N LEU A 89 15.01 6.64 1.59
CA LEU A 89 14.48 5.29 1.77
C LEU A 89 15.49 4.22 1.35
N GLN A 90 16.13 4.40 0.20
CA GLN A 90 17.14 3.46 -0.28
C GLN A 90 18.38 3.45 0.62
N ALA A 91 18.82 4.61 1.10
CA ALA A 91 19.92 4.71 2.04
C ALA A 91 19.58 4.01 3.37
N GLY A 92 18.42 4.32 3.93
CA GLY A 92 17.92 3.70 5.16
C GLY A 92 17.80 2.18 5.04
N LEU A 93 17.34 1.66 3.89
CA LEU A 93 17.27 0.22 3.64
C LEU A 93 18.66 -0.45 3.62
N LYS A 94 19.65 0.18 2.99
CA LYS A 94 21.03 -0.33 2.96
C LYS A 94 21.63 -0.38 4.35
N THR A 95 21.45 0.69 5.14
CA THR A 95 21.88 0.73 6.55
C THR A 95 21.22 -0.40 7.35
N LEU A 96 19.90 -0.53 7.24
CA LEU A 96 19.15 -1.57 7.95
C LEU A 96 19.64 -2.98 7.61
N GLN A 97 19.93 -3.22 6.33
CA GLN A 97 20.49 -4.48 5.86
C GLN A 97 21.88 -4.75 6.47
N THR A 98 22.76 -3.75 6.50
CA THR A 98 24.07 -3.86 7.14
C THR A 98 23.94 -4.20 8.62
N ASP A 99 23.05 -3.51 9.34
CA ASP A 99 22.84 -3.72 10.78
C ASP A 99 22.32 -5.13 11.07
N ILE A 100 21.34 -5.61 10.28
CA ILE A 100 20.79 -6.96 10.41
C ILE A 100 21.88 -8.01 10.11
N ASN A 101 22.67 -7.82 9.05
CA ASN A 101 23.73 -8.75 8.69
C ASN A 101 24.82 -8.82 9.76
N ALA A 102 25.21 -7.68 10.32
CA ALA A 102 26.18 -7.62 11.41
C ALA A 102 25.65 -8.35 12.64
N PHE A 103 24.39 -8.09 13.02
CA PHE A 103 23.73 -8.77 14.14
C PHE A 103 23.69 -10.29 13.95
N LEU A 104 23.23 -10.78 12.80
CA LEU A 104 23.13 -12.22 12.54
C LEU A 104 24.51 -12.88 12.49
N THR A 105 25.50 -12.21 11.90
CA THR A 105 26.89 -12.71 11.85
C THR A 105 27.46 -12.85 13.25
N GLN A 106 27.28 -11.85 14.11
CA GLN A 106 27.73 -11.93 15.50
C GLN A 106 27.03 -13.08 16.24
N LYS A 107 25.71 -13.20 16.10
CA LYS A 107 24.95 -14.26 16.75
C LYS A 107 25.41 -15.66 16.32
N MET A 108 25.68 -15.86 15.02
CA MET A 108 26.23 -17.13 14.53
C MET A 108 27.60 -17.44 15.13
N ALA A 109 28.46 -16.43 15.30
CA ALA A 109 29.76 -16.61 15.94
C ALA A 109 29.62 -16.96 17.44
N ASP A 110 28.68 -16.31 18.14
CA ASP A 110 28.38 -16.58 19.54
C ASP A 110 27.83 -18.00 19.73
N ASP A 111 26.87 -18.41 18.89
CA ASP A 111 26.26 -19.74 18.91
C ASP A 111 27.33 -20.82 18.63
N SER A 112 28.21 -20.61 17.65
CA SER A 112 29.32 -21.53 17.36
C SER A 112 30.34 -21.63 18.49
N ALA A 113 30.61 -20.54 19.23
CA ALA A 113 31.53 -20.54 20.36
C ALA A 113 30.91 -21.14 21.64
N GLY A 114 29.58 -21.22 21.70
CA GLY A 114 28.82 -21.94 22.72
C GLY A 114 28.90 -23.44 22.52
N ASP A 115 28.59 -23.93 21.31
CA ASP A 115 28.63 -25.37 20.98
C ASP A 115 30.03 -25.97 21.21
N SER A 116 31.11 -25.28 20.81
CA SER A 116 32.48 -25.78 21.04
C SER A 116 32.88 -25.86 22.52
N ARG A 117 32.25 -25.06 23.40
CA ARG A 117 32.50 -25.16 24.85
C ARG A 117 31.77 -26.32 25.50
N GLU A 118 30.66 -26.77 24.92
CA GLU A 118 29.90 -27.91 25.45
C GLU A 118 30.59 -29.25 25.12
N GLU A 119 31.29 -29.36 23.98
CA GLU A 119 32.06 -30.58 23.63
C GLU A 119 33.32 -30.78 24.50
N ASP A 120 34.03 -29.71 24.87
CA ASP A 120 35.24 -29.79 25.71
C ASP A 120 34.97 -30.30 27.14
N ASN A 121 33.70 -30.26 27.61
CA ASN A 121 33.32 -30.75 28.93
C ASN A 121 32.92 -32.23 28.95
N TYR A 122 32.79 -32.88 27.79
CA TYR A 122 32.34 -34.27 27.66
C TYR A 122 33.47 -35.28 27.34
N GLY A 123 34.74 -34.88 27.52
CA GLY A 123 35.91 -35.65 27.06
C GLY A 123 36.72 -36.43 28.11
N GLU A 124 36.33 -36.47 29.39
CA GLU A 124 37.01 -37.31 30.39
C GLU A 124 36.10 -38.46 30.85
N GLU A 125 36.03 -39.51 30.05
CA GLU A 125 35.45 -40.78 30.47
C GLU A 125 36.42 -41.41 31.49
N VAL A 126 36.12 -41.28 32.79
CA VAL A 126 36.83 -41.98 33.86
C VAL A 126 36.55 -43.47 33.68
N VAL A 127 37.44 -44.19 33.00
CA VAL A 127 37.41 -45.65 32.92
C VAL A 127 37.92 -46.17 34.26
N ASP A 128 37.00 -46.61 35.13
CA ASP A 128 37.38 -47.38 36.32
C ASP A 128 37.85 -48.78 35.88
N GLU A 129 39.16 -49.05 36.01
CA GLU A 129 39.75 -50.38 35.80
C GLU A 129 39.55 -51.26 37.06
N ASP A 130 38.65 -52.24 36.98
CA ASP A 130 38.51 -53.38 37.92
C ASP A 130 39.14 -54.66 37.36
#